data_AF-A0A821KMP2-F1
#
_entry.id   AF-A0A821KMP2-F1
#
_cell.length_a   1.000
_cell.length_b   1.000
_cell.length_c   1.000
_cell.angle_alpha   90.00
_cell.angle_beta   90.00
_cell.angle_gamma   90.00
#
_symmetry.space_group_name_H-M   'P 1'
#
loop_
_entity.id
_entity.type
_entity.pdbx_description
1 polymer ?
#
loop_
_entity_poly.entity_id
_entity_poly.type
_entity_poly.pdbx_seq_one_letter_code
_entity_poly.pdbx_strand_id
1 'polypeptide(L)' 'MFSVTETTKGKQCLLFDEYRYHRERIRNTTTYWRCERIGDCRGRVIQRSNDLPIVTSPHNHDPDKIRNEIEQFKTGLK' A
#
# COMPACT_ATOMS: atom_id res chain seq x y z
N MET A 1 -3.81 7.28 9.11
CA MET A 1 -4.90 6.33 8.80
C MET A 1 -4.46 5.49 7.62
N PHE A 2 -4.71 4.17 7.63
CA PHE A 2 -4.36 3.28 6.52
C PHE A 2 -5.62 2.58 6.01
N SER A 3 -5.61 2.17 4.75
CA SER A 3 -6.69 1.38 4.17
C SER A 3 -6.11 0.28 3.30
N VAL A 4 -6.57 -0.96 3.50
CA VAL A 4 -6.29 -2.07 2.60
C VAL A 4 -7.46 -2.20 1.65
N THR A 5 -7.19 -2.07 0.36
CA THR A 5 -8.18 -2.16 -0.72
C THR A 5 -7.86 -3.34 -1.62
N GLU A 6 -8.84 -3.81 -2.37
CA GLU A 6 -8.65 -4.82 -3.40
C GLU A 6 -8.88 -4.21 -4.78
N THR A 7 -7.87 -4.33 -5.64
CA THR A 7 -7.94 -3.90 -7.04
C THR A 7 -8.96 -4.72 -7.81
N THR A 8 -9.40 -4.23 -8.97
CA THR A 8 -10.31 -4.95 -9.88
C THR A 8 -9.77 -6.31 -10.35
N LYS A 9 -8.46 -6.56 -10.21
CA LYS A 9 -7.80 -7.82 -10.54
C LYS A 9 -7.62 -8.75 -9.32
N GLY A 10 -8.28 -8.46 -8.20
CA GLY A 10 -8.20 -9.27 -6.97
C GLY A 10 -6.87 -9.14 -6.20
N LYS A 11 -6.01 -8.17 -6.55
CA LYS A 11 -4.76 -7.93 -5.82
C LYS A 11 -5.00 -6.93 -4.69
N GLN A 12 -4.49 -7.25 -3.51
CA GLN A 12 -4.52 -6.35 -2.36
C GLN A 12 -3.51 -5.21 -2.51
N CYS A 13 -3.98 -4.01 -2.19
CA CYS A 13 -3.20 -2.78 -2.15
C CYS A 13 -3.37 -2.11 -0.79
N LEU A 14 -2.27 -1.60 -0.23
CA LEU A 14 -2.29 -0.80 0.99
C LEU A 14 -2.10 0.66 0.60
N LEU A 15 -2.97 1.54 1.08
CA LEU A 15 -2.75 2.99 1.08
C LEU A 15 -2.35 3.39 2.50
N PHE A 16 -1.14 3.93 2.64
CA PHE A 16 -0.59 4.36 3.92
C PHE A 16 0.38 5.51 3.71
N ASP A 17 0.25 6.56 4.53
CA ASP A 17 1.11 7.74 4.46
C ASP A 17 1.11 8.39 3.07
N GLU A 18 -0.06 8.45 2.41
CA GLU A 18 -0.22 8.93 1.01
C GLU A 18 0.50 8.09 -0.06
N TYR A 19 1.14 6.98 0.31
CA TYR A 19 1.76 6.06 -0.64
C TYR A 19 0.94 4.77 -0.82
N ARG A 20 0.98 4.24 -2.04
CA ARG A 20 0.38 2.94 -2.36
C ARG A 20 1.42 1.84 -2.41
N TYR A 21 1.03 0.69 -1.88
CA TYR A 21 1.86 -0.49 -1.81
C TYR A 21 1.09 -1.71 -2.34
N HIS A 22 1.79 -2.59 -3.04
CA HIS A 22 1.30 -3.93 -3.36
C HIS A 22 1.76 -4.91 -2.28
N ARG A 23 0.96 -5.96 -2.06
CA ARG A 23 1.36 -7.06 -1.20
C ARG A 23 2.49 -7.86 -1.85
N GLU A 24 3.69 -7.79 -1.29
CA GLU A 24 4.85 -8.56 -1.77
C GLU A 24 4.75 -10.01 -1.32
N ARG A 25 4.50 -10.24 -0.02
CA ARG A 25 4.34 -11.57 0.58
C ARG A 25 3.72 -11.51 1.97
N ILE A 26 3.25 -12.65 2.46
CA ILE A 26 2.83 -12.85 3.86
C ILE A 26 3.76 -13.89 4.48
N ARG A 27 4.25 -13.64 5.70
CA ARG A 27 4.96 -14.63 6.52
C ARG A 27 4.36 -14.64 7.92
N ASN A 28 3.85 -15.79 8.35
CA ASN A 28 3.13 -15.92 9.62
C ASN A 28 2.00 -14.89 9.68
N THR A 29 2.09 -13.95 10.61
CA THR A 29 1.15 -12.83 10.77
C THR A 29 1.65 -11.54 10.12
N THR A 30 2.86 -11.50 9.55
CA THR A 30 3.43 -10.29 8.97
C THR A 30 3.19 -10.22 7.47
N THR A 31 2.50 -9.18 7.02
CA THR A 31 2.36 -8.83 5.61
C THR A 31 3.44 -7.83 5.23
N TYR A 32 4.17 -8.14 4.16
CA TYR A 32 5.19 -7.28 3.57
C TYR A 32 4.59 -6.54 2.38
N TRP A 33 4.68 -5.24 2.43
CA TRP A 33 4.16 -4.31 1.44
C TRP A 33 5.31 -3.59 0.77
N ARG A 34 5.24 -3.45 -0.55
CA ARG A 34 6.25 -2.76 -1.35
C ARG A 34 5.58 -1.72 -2.23
N CYS A 35 6.26 -0.58 -2.43
CA CYS A 35 5.74 0.51 -3.24
C CYS A 35 5.25 0.03 -4.62
N GLU A 36 4.15 0.61 -5.12
CA GLU A 36 3.61 0.33 -6.45
C GLU A 36 4.61 0.65 -7.58
N ARG A 37 5.50 1.64 -7.40
CA ARG A 37 6.54 2.01 -8.38
C ARG A 37 7.72 1.02 -8.33
N ILE A 38 7.47 -0.23 -8.69
CA ILE A 38 8.48 -1.30 -8.70
C ILE A 38 9.60 -0.94 -9.67
N GLY A 39 10.84 -0.95 -9.18
CA GLY A 39 12.06 -0.68 -9.98
C GLY A 39 12.59 0.72 -9.78
N ASP A 40 11.69 1.71 -9.72
CA ASP A 40 12.02 3.11 -9.47
C ASP A 40 12.09 3.42 -7.96
N CYS A 41 11.22 2.81 -7.17
CA CYS A 41 11.13 3.02 -5.73
C CYS A 41 11.44 1.74 -4.93
N ARG A 42 12.10 1.93 -3.79
CA ARG A 42 12.40 0.87 -2.80
C ARG A 42 11.57 0.97 -1.52
N GLY A 43 10.60 1.88 -1.48
CA GLY A 43 9.71 2.09 -0.34
C GLY A 43 9.02 0.80 0.09
N ARG A 44 9.10 0.49 1.38
CA ARG A 44 8.59 -0.77 1.97
C ARG A 44 7.93 -0.50 3.30
N VAL A 45 6.88 -1.26 3.55
CA VAL A 45 6.11 -1.23 4.78
C VAL A 45 5.88 -2.66 5.25
N ILE A 46 5.89 -2.88 6.56
CA ILE A 46 5.46 -4.14 7.16
C ILE A 46 4.20 -3.90 7.96
N GLN A 47 3.28 -4.84 7.92
CA GLN A 47 2.09 -4.83 8.76
C GLN A 47 2.04 -6.14 9.52
N ARG A 48 1.99 -6.08 10.84
CA ARG A 48 1.84 -7.26 11.70
C ARG A 48 0.35 -7.43 11.98
N SER A 49 -0.22 -8.57 11.62
CA SER A 49 -1.64 -8.87 11.76
C SER A 49 -2.50 -7.72 11.20
N ASN A 50 -3.27 -7.06 12.08
CA ASN A 50 -4.10 -5.90 11.78
C ASN A 50 -3.57 -4.61 12.45
N ASP A 51 -2.32 -4.60 12.92
CA ASP A 51 -1.68 -3.42 13.50
C ASP A 51 -1.43 -2.33 12.45
N LEU A 52 -1.03 -1.17 12.95
CA LEU A 52 -0.56 -0.06 12.13
C LEU A 52 0.62 -0.50 11.25
N PRO A 53 0.61 -0.17 9.94
CA PRO A 53 1.75 -0.42 9.09
C PRO A 53 2.98 0.39 9.54
N ILE A 54 4.16 -0.23 9.48
CA ILE A 54 5.44 0.37 9.88
C ILE A 54 6.30 0.56 8.63
N VAL A 55 6.75 1.78 8.38
CA VAL A 55 7.69 2.09 7.29
C VAL A 55 9.05 1.48 7.61
N THR A 56 9.58 0.69 6.69
CA THR A 56 10.89 0.03 6.80
C THR A 56 11.90 0.58 5.80
N SER A 57 11.43 1.16 4.70
CA SER A 57 12.28 1.82 3.71
C SER A 57 11.55 3.05 3.17
N PRO A 58 12.23 4.21 3.08
CA PRO A 58 11.62 5.44 2.60
C PRO A 58 11.36 5.40 1.09
N HIS A 59 10.49 6.29 0.63
CA HIS A 59 10.27 6.53 -0.80
C HIS A 59 11.26 7.56 -1.32
N ASN A 60 11.52 7.51 -2.63
CA ASN A 60 12.38 8.44 -3.37
C ASN A 60 11.59 9.28 -4.38
N HIS A 61 10.27 9.35 -4.22
CA HIS A 61 9.37 10.10 -5.09
C HIS A 61 8.22 10.66 -4.27
N ASP A 62 7.57 11.70 -4.79
CA ASP A 62 6.37 12.25 -4.19
C ASP A 62 5.16 11.30 -4.32
N PRO A 63 4.19 11.39 -3.40
CA PRO A 63 2.91 10.72 -3.49
C PRO A 63 2.14 11.06 -4.77
N ASP A 64 1.44 10.08 -5.34
CA ASP A 64 0.52 10.28 -6.46
C ASP A 64 -0.90 10.57 -5.94
N LYS A 65 -1.15 11.84 -5.61
CA LYS A 65 -2.39 12.32 -4.97
C LYS A 65 -3.63 12.04 -5.82
N ILE A 66 -3.59 12.36 -7.11
CA ILE A 66 -4.72 12.16 -8.03
C ILE A 66 -5.14 10.69 -8.03
N ARG A 67 -4.17 9.78 -8.15
CA ARG A 67 -4.49 8.35 -8.20
C ARG A 67 -4.93 7.82 -6.83
N ASN A 68 -4.47 8.40 -5.71
CA ASN A 68 -4.98 8.07 -4.38
C ASN A 68 -6.46 8.44 -4.23
N GLU A 69 -6.84 9.64 -4.66
CA GLU A 69 -8.23 10.13 -4.61
C GLU A 69 -9.16 9.23 -5.43
N ILE A 70 -8.74 8.85 -6.64
CA ILE A 70 -9.51 7.93 -7.51
C ILE A 70 -9.74 6.58 -6.81
N GLU A 71 -8.72 5.99 -6.19
CA GLU A 71 -8.84 4.69 -5.55
C GLU A 71 -9.70 4.75 -4.28
N GLN A 72 -9.60 5.83 -3.50
CA GLN A 72 -10.48 6.05 -2.35
C GLN A 72 -11.95 6.17 -2.79
N PHE A 73 -12.22 6.93 -3.86
CA PHE A 73 -13.57 7.06 -4.41
C PHE A 73 -14.14 5.73 -4.91
N LYS A 74 -13.34 4.92 -5.64
CA LYS A 74 -13.75 3.58 -6.07
C LYS A 74 -14.06 2.64 -4.91
N THR A 75 -13.33 2.77 -3.80
CA THR A 75 -13.54 1.93 -2.61
C THR A 75 -14.82 2.34 -1.87
N GLY A 76 -15.15 3.64 -1.86
CA GLY A 76 -16.40 4.14 -1.26
C GLY A 76 -17.67 3.91 -2.08
N LEU A 77 -17.53 3.54 -3.35
CA LEU A 77 -18.66 3.18 -4.25
C LEU A 77 -19.04 1.70 -4.20
N LYS A 78 -18.27 0.87 -3.48
CA LYS A 78 -18.49 -0.58 -3.34
C LYS A 78 -19.38 -0.91 -2.16
#